data_AF-A0A2C9VBX8-F1
#
_entry.id   AF-A0A2C9VBX8-F1
#
_cell.length_a   1.000
_cell.length_b   1.000
_cell.length_c   1.000
_cell.angle_alpha   90.00
_cell.angle_beta   90.00
_cell.angle_gamma   90.00
#
_symmetry.space_group_name_H-M   'P 1'
#
loop_
_entity.id
_entity.type
_entity.pdbx_description
1 polymer ?
#
loop_
_entity_poly.entity_id
_entity_poly.type
_entity_poly.pdbx_seq_one_letter_code
_entity_poly.pdbx_strand_id
1 'polypeptide(L)'
;MEITEEETENNNYSNNNARTASSPDNIDKVAEERQARDLKAGLHPLKHKFVFLYTRRTPGVRTQTSYEENIKKIMEFSTVEGFWVCYCHLARPSSLPIPTDLHLFKEGIRPLWEDSANSNGGKWIIRFKKAVSGRFWEDLVLALVGDQLGYSDNVCGAVLSIRFNEDILSIWNRNASDHQAVMALRDSLKRHLKLPHNYVMEYKPHDASLRDNSSYRNTWLRG
;
A
#
# COMPACT_ATOMS: atom_id res chain seq x y z
N MET A 1 -65.31 -8.01 -7.84
CA MET A 1 -64.21 -8.09 -8.83
C MET A 1 -63.70 -6.69 -9.02
N GLU A 2 -62.73 -6.34 -8.18
CA GLU A 2 -61.98 -5.10 -8.19
C GLU A 2 -60.97 -5.12 -9.34
N ILE A 3 -60.80 -3.97 -9.99
CA ILE A 3 -59.56 -3.60 -10.67
C ILE A 3 -59.17 -2.27 -10.06
N THR A 4 -58.27 -2.31 -9.10
CA THR A 4 -57.57 -1.17 -8.53
C THR A 4 -56.35 -0.89 -9.40
N GLU A 5 -56.27 0.31 -9.96
CA GLU A 5 -55.09 0.83 -10.66
C GLU A 5 -53.98 1.14 -9.65
N GLU A 6 -52.79 0.61 -9.92
CA GLU A 6 -51.57 0.76 -9.11
C GLU A 6 -50.99 2.18 -9.24
N GLU A 7 -50.93 2.90 -8.12
CA GLU A 7 -50.08 4.08 -7.97
C GLU A 7 -48.61 3.63 -7.84
N THR A 8 -47.80 3.99 -8.84
CA THR A 8 -46.35 3.86 -8.82
C THR A 8 -45.72 4.86 -7.83
N GLU A 9 -45.27 4.37 -6.68
CA GLU A 9 -44.41 5.12 -5.75
C GLU A 9 -42.98 5.25 -6.30
N ASN A 10 -42.63 6.47 -6.71
CA ASN A 10 -41.27 6.90 -7.01
C ASN A 10 -40.44 6.99 -5.72
N ASN A 11 -39.70 5.94 -5.38
CA ASN A 11 -38.69 5.98 -4.33
C ASN A 11 -37.41 6.68 -4.82
N ASN A 12 -37.37 8.00 -4.64
CA ASN A 12 -36.16 8.82 -4.73
C ASN A 12 -35.19 8.47 -3.59
N TYR A 13 -34.33 7.47 -3.80
CA TYR A 13 -33.11 7.32 -3.01
C TYR A 13 -32.09 8.38 -3.47
N SER A 14 -32.24 9.58 -2.93
CA SER A 14 -31.19 10.61 -2.97
C SER A 14 -29.98 10.08 -2.20
N ASN A 15 -28.99 9.66 -2.98
CA ASN A 15 -27.72 9.12 -2.53
C ASN A 15 -26.87 10.26 -1.91
N ASN A 16 -27.10 10.54 -0.63
CA ASN A 16 -26.28 11.46 0.17
C ASN A 16 -24.93 10.82 0.47
N ASN A 17 -24.03 10.82 -0.52
CA ASN A 17 -22.60 10.56 -0.32
C ASN A 17 -21.79 11.78 -0.76
N ALA A 18 -22.10 12.92 -0.15
CA ALA A 18 -21.16 14.04 -0.10
C ALA A 18 -20.05 13.66 0.89
N ARG A 19 -18.94 13.12 0.37
CA ARG A 19 -17.68 13.05 1.12
C ARG A 19 -17.30 14.47 1.49
N THR A 20 -17.55 14.86 2.74
CA THR A 20 -16.99 16.07 3.32
C THR A 20 -15.48 15.91 3.28
N ALA A 21 -14.83 16.60 2.35
CA ALA A 21 -13.39 16.79 2.36
C ALA A 21 -13.07 17.54 3.66
N SER A 22 -12.55 16.84 4.67
CA SER A 22 -12.11 17.48 5.90
C SER A 22 -10.94 18.40 5.60
N SER A 23 -11.02 19.65 6.05
CA SER A 23 -9.94 20.63 5.94
C SER A 23 -8.64 20.04 6.52
N PRO A 24 -7.45 20.42 5.98
CA PRO A 24 -6.16 19.94 6.48
C PRO A 24 -6.02 20.09 8.00
N ASP A 25 -6.42 21.25 8.53
CA ASP A 25 -6.40 21.55 9.97
C ASP A 25 -7.21 20.59 10.85
N ASN A 26 -8.22 19.94 10.28
CA ASN A 26 -9.07 18.99 11.01
C ASN A 26 -8.42 17.59 11.03
N ILE A 27 -7.68 17.22 9.98
CA ILE A 27 -6.96 15.94 9.90
C ILE A 27 -5.84 15.91 10.93
N ASP A 28 -5.09 17.01 11.04
CA ASP A 28 -3.97 17.12 11.99
C ASP A 28 -4.47 17.06 13.44
N LYS A 29 -5.56 17.76 13.76
CA LYS A 29 -6.19 17.68 15.10
C LYS A 29 -6.65 16.26 15.46
N VAL A 30 -7.30 15.57 14.52
CA VAL A 30 -7.75 14.18 14.74
C VAL A 30 -6.56 13.25 14.97
N ALA A 31 -5.44 13.47 14.26
CA ALA A 31 -4.22 12.70 14.46
C ALA A 31 -3.59 12.98 15.83
N GLU A 32 -3.49 14.24 16.24
CA GLU A 32 -2.97 14.66 17.55
C GLU A 32 -3.82 14.09 18.70
N GLU A 33 -5.14 14.19 18.63
CA GLU A 33 -6.05 13.63 19.63
C GLU A 33 -5.88 12.11 19.76
N ARG A 34 -5.74 11.40 18.63
CA ARG A 34 -5.45 9.96 18.64
C ARG A 34 -4.13 9.68 19.36
N GLN A 35 -3.05 10.36 18.97
CA GLN A 35 -1.73 10.15 19.56
C GLN A 35 -1.75 10.44 21.07
N ALA A 36 -2.44 11.48 21.51
CA ALA A 36 -2.59 11.80 22.93
C ALA A 36 -3.35 10.70 23.69
N ARG A 37 -4.39 10.11 23.10
CA ARG A 37 -5.10 8.97 23.70
C ARG A 37 -4.21 7.73 23.81
N ASP A 38 -3.47 7.41 22.75
CA ASP A 38 -2.57 6.25 22.71
C ASP A 38 -1.46 6.40 23.79
N LEU A 39 -0.86 7.59 23.90
CA LEU A 39 0.13 7.90 24.93
C LEU A 39 -0.45 7.79 26.35
N LYS A 40 -1.67 8.29 26.58
CA LYS A 40 -2.35 8.15 27.88
C LYS A 40 -2.62 6.69 28.25
N ALA A 41 -2.76 5.81 27.26
CA ALA A 41 -2.91 4.38 27.45
C ALA A 41 -1.55 3.63 27.59
N GLY A 42 -0.42 4.35 27.57
CA GLY A 42 0.92 3.75 27.68
C GLY A 42 1.40 3.06 26.39
N LEU A 43 0.82 3.40 25.24
CA LEU A 43 1.21 2.88 23.92
C LEU A 43 2.12 3.87 23.18
N HIS A 44 2.84 3.39 22.18
CA HIS A 44 3.70 4.23 21.33
C HIS A 44 3.02 4.50 19.99
N PRO A 45 2.38 5.66 19.80
CA PRO A 45 1.66 5.94 18.56
C PRO A 45 2.62 6.11 17.38
N LEU A 46 2.24 5.54 16.24
CA LEU A 46 2.88 5.80 14.95
C LEU A 46 2.40 7.14 14.38
N LYS A 47 3.19 7.76 13.50
CA LYS A 47 2.78 8.98 12.80
C LYS A 47 1.53 8.76 11.94
N HIS A 48 1.55 7.69 11.13
CA HIS A 48 0.44 7.29 10.28
C HIS A 48 -0.18 5.99 10.78
N LYS A 49 -1.47 5.81 10.51
CA LYS A 49 -2.10 4.49 10.59
C LYS A 49 -1.73 3.68 9.37
N PHE A 50 -1.57 2.37 9.55
CA PHE A 50 -1.23 1.46 8.48
C PHE A 50 -2.17 0.25 8.46
N VAL A 51 -2.27 -0.37 7.29
CA VAL A 51 -3.06 -1.56 7.06
C VAL A 51 -2.20 -2.60 6.36
N PHE A 52 -2.10 -3.78 6.94
CA PHE A 52 -1.60 -4.96 6.24
C PHE A 52 -2.75 -5.59 5.44
N LEU A 53 -2.49 -5.89 4.17
CA LEU A 53 -3.40 -6.60 3.28
C LEU A 53 -2.66 -7.72 2.56
N TYR A 54 -3.37 -8.71 2.03
CA TYR A 54 -2.80 -9.65 1.07
C TYR A 54 -3.71 -9.86 -0.13
N THR A 55 -3.09 -10.20 -1.25
CA THR A 55 -3.78 -10.76 -2.42
C THR A 55 -3.17 -12.12 -2.72
N ARG A 56 -4.03 -13.09 -3.03
CA ARG A 56 -3.62 -14.38 -3.58
C ARG A 56 -4.30 -14.55 -4.91
N ARG A 57 -3.54 -14.85 -5.97
CA ARG A 57 -4.10 -15.19 -7.27
C ARG A 57 -3.98 -16.69 -7.47
N THR A 58 -5.07 -17.35 -7.83
CA THR A 58 -5.02 -18.76 -8.22
C THR A 58 -4.48 -18.84 -9.65
N PRO A 59 -3.31 -19.45 -9.90
CA PRO A 59 -2.77 -19.59 -11.25
C PRO A 59 -3.78 -20.32 -12.15
N GLY A 60 -4.01 -19.81 -13.37
CA GLY A 60 -4.87 -20.46 -14.36
C GLY A 60 -6.37 -20.19 -14.21
N VAL A 61 -6.82 -19.57 -13.11
CA VAL A 61 -8.23 -19.17 -12.97
C VAL A 61 -8.39 -17.72 -13.43
N ARG A 62 -9.06 -17.53 -14.58
CA ARG A 62 -9.63 -16.22 -14.94
C ARG A 62 -10.83 -15.98 -14.01
N THR A 63 -10.58 -15.38 -12.86
CA THR A 63 -11.67 -14.92 -12.01
C THR A 63 -12.37 -13.76 -12.72
N GLN A 64 -13.70 -13.84 -12.86
CA GLN A 64 -14.51 -12.69 -13.31
C GLN A 64 -14.58 -11.57 -12.25
N THR A 65 -14.18 -11.88 -11.01
CA THR A 65 -14.11 -10.91 -9.92
C THR A 65 -12.93 -9.97 -10.11
N SER A 66 -13.20 -8.69 -9.87
CA SER A 66 -12.23 -7.60 -10.05
C SER A 66 -10.99 -7.84 -9.18
N TYR A 67 -9.82 -7.34 -9.60
CA TYR A 67 -8.59 -7.45 -8.80
C TYR A 67 -8.78 -6.93 -7.36
N GLU A 68 -9.62 -5.90 -7.20
CA GLU A 68 -10.01 -5.32 -5.93
C GLU A 68 -10.64 -6.32 -4.96
N GLU A 69 -11.53 -7.19 -5.42
CA GLU A 69 -12.21 -8.17 -4.57
C GLU A 69 -11.26 -9.23 -3.97
N ASN A 70 -10.10 -9.41 -4.58
CA ASN A 70 -9.06 -10.32 -4.12
C ASN A 70 -8.13 -9.70 -3.07
N ILE A 71 -8.22 -8.40 -2.80
CA ILE A 71 -7.47 -7.74 -1.74
C ILE A 71 -8.18 -7.97 -0.40
N LYS A 72 -7.51 -8.67 0.52
CA LYS A 72 -8.05 -8.97 1.85
C LYS A 72 -7.27 -8.22 2.92
N LYS A 73 -7.96 -7.41 3.72
CA LYS A 73 -7.40 -6.75 4.92
C LYS A 73 -7.03 -7.81 5.96
N ILE A 74 -5.83 -7.73 6.50
CA ILE A 74 -5.36 -8.57 7.61
C ILE A 74 -5.58 -7.84 8.93
N MET A 75 -4.95 -6.68 9.08
CA MET A 75 -5.02 -5.89 10.30
C MET A 75 -4.74 -4.42 9.99
N GLU A 76 -5.36 -3.53 10.77
CA GLU A 76 -5.02 -2.12 10.84
C GLU A 76 -4.38 -1.85 12.21
N PHE A 77 -3.39 -0.98 12.23
CA PHE A 77 -2.71 -0.58 13.45
C PHE A 77 -2.26 0.87 13.37
N SER A 78 -2.11 1.49 14.54
CA SER A 78 -1.70 2.89 14.66
C SER A 78 -0.67 3.13 15.77
N THR A 79 -0.19 2.05 16.38
CA THR A 79 0.82 2.03 17.44
C THR A 79 1.90 0.99 17.14
N VAL A 80 3.07 1.13 17.74
CA VAL A 80 4.19 0.18 17.62
C VAL A 80 3.79 -1.20 18.15
N GLU A 81 3.04 -1.26 19.24
CA GLU A 81 2.53 -2.50 19.81
C GLU A 81 1.57 -3.20 18.84
N GLY A 82 0.64 -2.45 18.24
CA GLY A 82 -0.28 -2.98 17.24
C GLY A 82 0.45 -3.54 16.01
N PHE A 83 1.52 -2.87 15.58
CA PHE A 83 2.40 -3.38 14.53
C PHE A 83 2.99 -4.74 14.92
N TRP A 84 3.60 -4.86 16.11
CA TRP A 84 4.23 -6.11 16.54
C TRP A 84 3.24 -7.24 16.81
N VAL A 85 2.06 -6.94 17.35
CA VAL A 85 0.97 -7.91 17.49
C VAL A 85 0.60 -8.50 16.13
N CYS A 86 0.53 -7.67 15.08
CA CYS A 86 0.30 -8.15 13.73
C CYS A 86 1.51 -8.93 13.19
N TYR A 87 2.66 -8.26 13.09
CA TYR A 87 3.80 -8.70 12.31
C TYR A 87 4.44 -9.99 12.84
N CYS A 88 4.52 -10.16 14.17
CA CYS A 88 5.04 -11.39 14.77
C CYS A 88 4.20 -12.65 14.47
N HIS A 89 2.92 -12.48 14.13
CA HIS A 89 2.00 -13.58 13.81
C HIS A 89 1.74 -13.75 12.32
N LEU A 90 2.32 -12.89 11.47
CA LEU A 90 2.25 -13.06 10.02
C LEU A 90 3.10 -14.27 9.59
N ALA A 91 2.58 -15.01 8.62
CA ALA A 91 3.39 -16.02 7.93
C ALA A 91 4.60 -15.34 7.26
N ARG A 92 5.78 -15.94 7.44
CA ARG A 92 7.01 -15.40 6.85
C ARG A 92 6.90 -15.41 5.32
N PRO A 93 7.50 -14.44 4.62
CA PRO A 93 7.49 -14.39 3.15
C PRO A 93 7.89 -15.69 2.46
N SER A 94 8.87 -16.42 3.01
CA SER A 94 9.34 -17.71 2.49
C SER A 94 8.32 -18.85 2.58
N SER A 95 7.30 -18.73 3.44
CA SER A 95 6.23 -19.72 3.62
C SER A 95 4.93 -19.35 2.91
N LEU A 96 4.85 -18.16 2.30
CA LEU A 96 3.65 -17.73 1.61
C LEU A 96 3.45 -18.51 0.30
N PRO A 97 2.20 -18.89 -0.05
CA PRO A 97 1.90 -19.52 -1.32
C PRO A 97 2.29 -18.62 -2.51
N ILE A 98 2.66 -19.24 -3.64
CA ILE A 98 2.93 -18.52 -4.88
C ILE A 98 1.69 -18.56 -5.80
N PRO A 99 1.30 -17.45 -6.46
CA PRO A 99 1.71 -16.07 -6.22
C PRO A 99 0.87 -15.42 -5.11
N THR A 100 1.55 -14.70 -4.22
CA THR A 100 0.95 -13.85 -3.19
C THR A 100 1.61 -12.48 -3.23
N ASP A 101 0.81 -11.43 -3.00
CA ASP A 101 1.35 -10.12 -2.65
C ASP A 101 0.95 -9.78 -1.23
N LEU A 102 1.94 -9.37 -0.42
CA LEU A 102 1.74 -8.81 0.90
C LEU A 102 1.88 -7.29 0.79
N HIS A 103 0.89 -6.56 1.28
CA HIS A 103 0.80 -5.10 1.14
C HIS A 103 0.84 -4.46 2.52
N LEU A 104 1.58 -3.38 2.66
CA LEU A 104 1.53 -2.48 3.81
C LEU A 104 1.29 -1.06 3.29
N PHE A 105 0.09 -0.52 3.50
CA PHE A 105 -0.28 0.80 3.02
C PHE A 105 -0.75 1.69 4.16
N LYS A 106 -0.58 3.00 4.00
CA LYS A 106 -1.21 3.96 4.90
C LYS A 106 -2.73 3.79 4.84
N GLU A 107 -3.39 3.94 5.98
CA GLU A 107 -4.84 3.89 6.06
C GLU A 107 -5.48 4.90 5.09
N GLY A 108 -6.58 4.48 4.46
CA GLY A 108 -7.28 5.26 3.44
C GLY A 108 -6.70 5.15 2.02
N ILE A 109 -5.53 4.53 1.83
CA ILE A 109 -4.95 4.30 0.51
C ILE A 109 -5.07 2.82 0.12
N ARG A 110 -5.83 2.54 -0.95
CA ARG A 110 -5.91 1.17 -1.49
C ARG A 110 -4.65 0.84 -2.29
N PRO A 111 -4.15 -0.41 -2.28
CA PRO A 111 -3.01 -0.84 -3.11
C PRO A 111 -3.44 -1.06 -4.58
N LEU A 112 -4.07 -0.04 -5.15
CA LEU A 112 -4.69 0.02 -6.46
C LEU A 112 -4.21 1.28 -7.17
N TRP A 113 -3.99 1.21 -8.48
CA TRP A 113 -3.52 2.36 -9.27
C TRP A 113 -4.65 3.37 -9.50
N GLU A 114 -5.90 2.93 -9.38
CA GLU A 114 -7.11 3.74 -9.45
C GLU A 114 -7.36 4.56 -8.18
N ASP A 115 -6.64 4.26 -7.08
CA ASP A 115 -6.70 5.07 -5.88
C ASP A 115 -6.16 6.47 -6.15
N SER A 116 -6.85 7.51 -5.66
CA SER A 116 -6.46 8.90 -5.93
C SER A 116 -5.08 9.25 -5.40
N ALA A 117 -4.61 8.56 -4.35
CA ALA A 117 -3.26 8.73 -3.86
C ALA A 117 -2.19 8.06 -4.75
N ASN A 118 -2.56 7.11 -5.61
CA ASN A 118 -1.62 6.35 -6.45
C ASN A 118 -1.72 6.70 -7.94
N SER A 119 -2.82 7.29 -8.42
CA SER A 119 -3.09 7.44 -9.86
C SER A 119 -2.04 8.25 -10.61
N ASN A 120 -1.46 9.27 -9.99
CA ASN A 120 -0.37 10.09 -10.53
C ASN A 120 1.01 9.65 -10.04
N GLY A 121 1.05 8.50 -9.37
CA GLY A 121 2.20 7.99 -8.66
C GLY A 121 3.08 7.07 -9.48
N GLY A 122 3.99 6.42 -8.79
CA GLY A 122 4.80 5.36 -9.34
C GLY A 122 5.36 4.48 -8.24
N LYS A 123 6.25 3.58 -8.64
CA LYS A 123 6.91 2.68 -7.70
C LYS A 123 8.36 2.43 -8.02
N TRP A 124 9.16 2.38 -6.97
CA TRP A 124 10.48 1.73 -7.01
C TRP A 124 10.30 0.22 -6.92
N ILE A 125 11.07 -0.52 -7.70
CA ILE A 125 11.03 -1.98 -7.84
C ILE A 125 12.43 -2.52 -7.58
N ILE A 126 12.52 -3.50 -6.69
CA ILE A 126 13.76 -4.24 -6.39
C ILE A 126 13.47 -5.73 -6.45
N ARG A 127 14.33 -6.47 -7.14
CA ARG A 127 14.19 -7.93 -7.30
C ARG A 127 15.16 -8.64 -6.39
N PHE A 128 14.66 -9.56 -5.57
CA PHE A 128 15.43 -10.31 -4.60
C PHE A 128 15.36 -11.81 -4.86
N LYS A 129 16.48 -12.50 -4.60
CA LYS A 129 16.45 -13.95 -4.42
C LYS A 129 15.58 -14.28 -3.21
N LYS A 130 14.82 -15.38 -3.29
CA LYS A 130 13.88 -15.81 -2.23
C LYS A 130 14.49 -15.89 -0.83
N ALA A 131 15.76 -16.29 -0.73
CA ALA A 131 16.44 -16.46 0.55
C ALA A 131 16.61 -15.14 1.34
N VAL A 132 16.59 -13.98 0.67
CA VAL A 132 16.87 -12.68 1.30
C VAL A 132 15.67 -11.74 1.32
N SER A 133 14.62 -12.02 0.53
CA SER A 133 13.46 -11.13 0.36
C SER A 133 12.76 -10.80 1.68
N GLY A 134 12.63 -11.78 2.57
CA GLY A 134 11.99 -11.60 3.88
C GLY A 134 12.72 -10.59 4.78
N ARG A 135 14.06 -10.60 4.77
CA ARG A 135 14.87 -9.62 5.53
C ARG A 135 14.68 -8.20 4.99
N PHE A 136 14.73 -8.02 3.67
CA PHE A 136 14.55 -6.71 3.06
C PHE A 136 13.12 -6.18 3.21
N TRP A 137 12.12 -7.08 3.23
CA TRP A 137 10.76 -6.72 3.58
C TRP A 137 10.66 -6.19 5.00
N GLU A 138 11.26 -6.89 5.97
CA GLU A 138 11.30 -6.47 7.37
C GLU A 138 11.95 -5.09 7.55
N ASP A 139 13.16 -4.92 7.00
CA ASP A 139 13.89 -3.65 7.05
C ASP A 139 13.04 -2.51 6.45
N LEU A 140 12.31 -2.77 5.36
CA LEU A 140 11.45 -1.79 4.72
C LEU A 140 10.22 -1.43 5.57
N VAL A 141 9.48 -2.42 6.09
CA VAL A 141 8.27 -2.14 6.85
C VAL A 141 8.59 -1.41 8.14
N LEU A 142 9.71 -1.73 8.79
CA LEU A 142 10.20 -1.00 9.96
C LEU A 142 10.55 0.44 9.62
N ALA A 143 11.25 0.68 8.50
CA ALA A 143 11.56 2.03 8.04
C ALA A 143 10.29 2.84 7.69
N LEU A 144 9.25 2.19 7.17
CA LEU A 144 7.96 2.83 6.85
C LEU A 144 7.18 3.22 8.11
N VAL A 145 6.95 2.27 9.02
CA VAL A 145 6.18 2.55 10.25
C VAL A 145 6.93 3.50 11.18
N GLY A 146 8.26 3.45 11.17
CA GLY A 146 9.14 4.36 11.92
C GLY A 146 9.35 5.73 11.28
N ASP A 147 8.66 6.07 10.18
CA ASP A 147 8.77 7.35 9.47
C ASP A 147 10.19 7.71 8.99
N GLN A 148 11.03 6.71 8.69
CA GLN A 148 12.47 6.91 8.48
C GLN A 148 12.86 7.25 7.03
N LEU A 149 11.98 6.99 6.06
CA LEU A 149 12.33 7.12 4.64
C LEU A 149 12.50 8.59 4.18
N GLY A 150 12.09 9.57 4.97
CA GLY A 150 12.01 10.96 4.52
C GLY A 150 10.93 11.13 3.43
N TYR A 151 10.37 12.34 3.28
CA TYR A 151 9.24 12.58 2.37
C TYR A 151 8.09 11.60 2.59
N SER A 152 7.83 11.22 3.84
CA SER A 152 6.92 10.13 4.14
C SER A 152 5.52 10.42 3.66
N ASP A 153 5.09 11.68 3.64
CA ASP A 153 3.80 12.09 3.07
C ASP A 153 3.63 11.70 1.61
N ASN A 154 4.72 11.67 0.83
CA ASN A 154 4.73 11.21 -0.55
C ASN A 154 4.67 9.68 -0.67
N VAL A 155 4.99 8.92 0.37
CA VAL A 155 4.94 7.45 0.34
C VAL A 155 3.53 6.95 0.64
N CYS A 156 3.01 6.09 -0.24
CA CYS A 156 1.69 5.47 -0.11
C CYS A 156 1.76 4.16 0.69
N GLY A 157 2.75 3.33 0.36
CA GLY A 157 2.87 1.99 0.92
C GLY A 157 3.93 1.14 0.21
N ALA A 158 3.98 -0.12 0.59
CA ALA A 158 4.89 -1.10 0.02
C ALA A 158 4.19 -2.44 -0.27
N VAL A 159 4.77 -3.17 -1.23
CA VAL A 159 4.30 -4.47 -1.68
C VAL A 159 5.46 -5.43 -1.75
N LEU A 160 5.34 -6.61 -1.14
CA LEU A 160 6.20 -7.76 -1.41
C LEU A 160 5.45 -8.78 -2.25
N SER A 161 5.87 -8.92 -3.50
CA SER A 161 5.32 -9.86 -4.46
C SER A 161 6.11 -11.16 -4.47
N ILE A 162 5.55 -12.21 -3.89
CA ILE A 162 6.11 -13.57 -3.90
C ILE A 162 5.81 -14.20 -5.27
N ARG A 163 6.85 -14.54 -6.03
CA ARG A 163 6.72 -15.17 -7.37
C ARG A 163 7.53 -16.47 -7.44
N PHE A 164 7.53 -17.13 -8.60
CA PHE A 164 8.20 -18.42 -8.75
C PHE A 164 9.73 -18.29 -8.69
N ASN A 165 10.32 -17.42 -9.53
CA ASN A 165 11.77 -17.30 -9.67
C ASN A 165 12.42 -16.39 -8.61
N GLU A 166 11.80 -15.25 -8.34
CA GLU A 166 12.33 -14.19 -7.50
C GLU A 166 11.16 -13.50 -6.78
N ASP A 167 11.44 -12.82 -5.68
CA ASP A 167 10.45 -11.98 -5.03
C ASP A 167 10.72 -10.52 -5.37
N ILE A 168 9.66 -9.73 -5.51
CA ILE A 168 9.74 -8.35 -5.97
C ILE A 168 9.25 -7.45 -4.86
N LEU A 169 10.15 -6.61 -4.34
CA LEU A 169 9.82 -5.56 -3.38
C LEU A 169 9.48 -4.28 -4.14
N SER A 170 8.35 -3.65 -3.83
CA SER A 170 7.92 -2.40 -4.44
C SER A 170 7.54 -1.36 -3.40
N ILE A 171 7.90 -0.10 -3.62
CA ILE A 171 7.54 1.05 -2.77
C ILE A 171 6.81 2.06 -3.63
N TRP A 172 5.59 2.43 -3.22
CA TRP A 172 4.69 3.27 -4.00
C TRP A 172 4.71 4.70 -3.45
N ASN A 173 4.76 5.68 -4.35
CA ASN A 173 4.70 7.10 -4.01
C ASN A 173 3.64 7.84 -4.83
N ARG A 174 3.12 8.95 -4.27
CA ARG A 174 1.95 9.66 -4.77
C ARG A 174 2.16 10.40 -6.08
N ASN A 175 3.36 10.94 -6.28
CA ASN A 175 3.66 11.79 -7.42
C ASN A 175 4.92 11.32 -8.14
N ALA A 176 4.77 10.79 -9.36
CA ALA A 176 5.88 10.39 -10.21
C ALA A 176 6.57 11.56 -10.94
N SER A 177 5.92 12.72 -11.03
CA SER A 177 6.49 13.91 -11.70
C SER A 177 7.47 14.69 -10.81
N ASP A 178 7.41 14.49 -9.49
CA ASP A 178 8.36 15.05 -8.54
C ASP A 178 9.65 14.22 -8.54
N HIS A 179 10.53 14.52 -9.51
CA HIS A 179 11.79 13.82 -9.69
C HIS A 179 12.71 13.92 -8.48
N GLN A 180 12.68 15.04 -7.76
CA GLN A 180 13.50 15.22 -6.57
C GLN A 180 13.03 14.30 -5.44
N ALA A 181 11.73 14.26 -5.16
CA ALA A 181 11.18 13.34 -4.15
C ALA A 181 11.37 11.87 -4.55
N VAL A 182 11.20 11.53 -5.84
CA VAL A 182 11.42 10.16 -6.35
C VAL A 182 12.86 9.71 -6.15
N MET A 183 13.85 10.56 -6.46
CA MET A 183 15.27 10.24 -6.28
C MET A 183 15.68 10.25 -4.80
N ALA A 184 15.16 11.17 -4.01
CA ALA A 184 15.41 11.19 -2.57
C ALA A 184 14.88 9.91 -1.89
N LEU A 185 13.70 9.43 -2.30
CA LEU A 185 13.15 8.16 -1.83
C LEU A 185 14.06 6.99 -2.19
N ARG A 186 14.58 6.93 -3.43
CA ARG A 186 15.57 5.91 -3.84
C ARG A 186 16.77 5.89 -2.91
N ASP A 187 17.37 7.04 -2.67
CA ASP A 187 18.60 7.14 -1.88
C ASP A 187 18.33 6.77 -0.41
N SER A 188 17.14 7.12 0.09
CA SER A 188 16.70 6.71 1.41
C SER A 188 16.48 5.21 1.53
N LEU A 189 15.86 4.58 0.52
CA LEU A 189 15.67 3.13 0.46
C LEU A 189 17.02 2.41 0.44
N LYS A 190 17.97 2.85 -0.38
CA LYS A 190 19.32 2.27 -0.41
C LYS A 190 20.00 2.32 0.95
N ARG A 191 19.87 3.43 1.67
CA ARG A 191 20.47 3.64 3.00
C ARG A 191 19.85 2.74 4.06
N HIS A 192 18.52 2.74 4.18
CA HIS A 192 17.82 2.01 5.24
C HIS A 192 17.84 0.49 5.03
N LEU A 193 17.74 0.05 3.77
CA LEU A 193 17.88 -1.36 3.42
C LEU A 193 19.33 -1.84 3.43
N LYS A 194 20.30 -0.92 3.59
CA LYS A 194 21.74 -1.18 3.41
C LYS A 194 21.98 -1.95 2.10
N LEU A 195 21.31 -1.50 1.05
CA LEU A 195 21.17 -2.27 -0.19
C LEU A 195 22.54 -2.42 -0.87
N PRO A 196 23.03 -3.66 -1.06
CA PRO A 196 24.30 -3.87 -1.75
C PRO A 196 24.27 -3.34 -3.20
N HIS A 197 25.40 -2.84 -3.68
CA HIS A 197 25.51 -2.18 -4.99
C HIS A 197 25.12 -3.05 -6.20
N ASN A 198 25.09 -4.38 -6.05
CA ASN A 198 24.68 -5.29 -7.11
C ASN A 198 23.16 -5.39 -7.30
N TYR A 199 22.36 -4.87 -6.36
CA TYR A 199 20.92 -4.77 -6.54
C TYR A 199 20.57 -3.50 -7.31
N VAL A 200 19.85 -3.68 -8.42
CA VAL A 200 19.33 -2.59 -9.23
C VAL A 200 17.96 -2.17 -8.70
N MET A 201 17.76 -0.86 -8.57
CA MET A 201 16.44 -0.28 -8.33
C MET A 201 15.87 0.26 -9.65
N GLU A 202 14.65 -0.13 -9.98
CA GLU A 202 13.97 0.36 -11.18
C GLU A 202 12.74 1.16 -10.81
N TYR A 203 12.51 2.31 -11.43
CA TYR A 203 11.30 3.11 -11.22
C TYR A 203 10.32 2.91 -12.36
N LYS A 204 9.04 2.78 -12.04
CA LYS A 204 7.96 2.78 -13.02
C LYS A 204 6.75 3.59 -12.56
N PRO A 205 6.35 4.62 -13.29
CA PRO A 205 5.07 5.29 -13.10
C PRO A 205 3.87 4.33 -13.29
N HIS A 206 2.78 4.58 -12.55
CA HIS A 206 1.62 3.72 -12.63
C HIS A 206 0.91 3.83 -13.99
N ASP A 207 0.79 5.03 -14.55
CA ASP A 207 0.23 5.27 -15.90
C ASP A 207 0.94 4.46 -17.00
N ALA A 208 2.27 4.39 -16.92
CA ALA A 208 3.11 3.63 -17.85
C ALA A 208 2.82 2.13 -17.78
N SER A 209 2.52 1.62 -16.58
CA SER A 209 2.21 0.21 -16.35
C SER A 209 0.86 -0.20 -16.95
N LEU A 210 -0.05 0.76 -17.11
CA LEU A 210 -1.37 0.55 -17.72
C LEU A 210 -1.28 0.53 -19.23
N ARG A 211 -0.54 1.49 -19.80
CA ARG A 211 -0.37 1.59 -21.25
C ARG A 211 0.27 0.34 -21.85
N ASP A 212 1.19 -0.29 -21.13
CA ASP A 212 1.91 -1.47 -21.60
C ASP A 212 1.45 -2.80 -20.98
N ASN A 213 0.37 -2.79 -20.18
CA ASN A 213 -0.15 -3.95 -19.45
C ASN A 213 0.94 -4.74 -18.68
N SER A 214 1.94 -4.05 -18.14
CA SER A 214 3.08 -4.65 -17.47
C SER A 214 3.39 -3.93 -16.17
N SER A 215 3.30 -4.63 -15.04
CA SER A 215 3.62 -4.02 -13.75
C SER A 215 5.12 -3.92 -13.47
N TYR A 216 5.97 -4.66 -14.18
CA TYR A 216 7.38 -4.86 -13.80
C TYR A 216 8.39 -4.84 -14.96
N ARG A 217 7.97 -4.65 -16.20
CA ARG A 217 8.85 -4.48 -17.37
C ARG A 217 8.79 -3.03 -17.87
N ASN A 218 9.73 -2.62 -18.74
CA ASN A 218 9.77 -1.28 -19.35
C ASN A 218 9.84 -0.14 -18.31
N THR A 219 10.79 -0.25 -17.39
CA THR A 219 11.04 0.73 -16.33
C THR A 219 11.76 1.96 -16.89
N TRP A 220 11.46 3.13 -16.33
CA TRP A 220 11.89 4.42 -16.89
C TRP A 220 13.21 4.90 -16.30
N LEU A 221 13.47 4.58 -15.04
CA LEU A 221 14.70 4.93 -14.36
C LEU A 221 15.37 3.66 -13.85
N ARG A 222 16.70 3.64 -13.94
CA ARG A 222 17.55 2.63 -13.32
C ARG A 222 18.50 3.34 -12.38
N GLY A 223 18.49 2.91 -11.13
CA GLY A 223 19.20 3.54 -10.03
C GLY A 223 19.99 2.54 -9.22
#